data_AF-A0A2K8M6L6-F1
#
_entry.id   AF-A0A2K8M6L6-F1
#
_cell.length_a   1.000
_cell.length_b   1.000
_cell.length_c   1.000
_cell.angle_alpha   90.00
_cell.angle_beta   90.00
_cell.angle_gamma   90.00
#
_symmetry.space_group_name_H-M   'P 1'
#
loop_
_entity.id
_entity.type
_entity.pdbx_description
1 polymer ?
#
loop_
_entity_poly.entity_id
_entity_poly.type
_entity_poly.pdbx_seq_one_letter_code
_entity_poly.pdbx_strand_id
1 'polypeptide(L)'
;MTALASPAVALPAARRSRAGVVALAAFAAVPAVLALWTALRAPRAHVLLDYWHVLAKITDDQGHLVLGQVLTYHLDQPFVIPSLLFYADAAWFGGDNRVLTVLTVALVAGIGACLYSMLPASLSPQRKAALAAGMSWLLFSSHLAEIWLQGTNGISWIPAVFFSVLAAAQAHRGRVWTAAVAALLASLSFGAGLPAFFLVAAIFLLRRENRTKTIATAAAGTIVMAGWLLTKPSGAQSLATTALDPDGRLSVAAAALGSLWTGDQAAIAVLAGALTTALLTACAIAATTDPRAAGWIGIAGYAAALAVLVALGRTSNLAPGGNIGLISRYAIVSALALTALLVLATLVRPQWPLTAVVIGVCAISLTTHALGGTKADLTRRGYAPLALAPIALRTESAGVLDQLHIQPQVIPAATALGAYPFNPRFTLGCHGPELGATINTDTATDLPAAHGGLTSTGSALITGWTDLHPDCVLVTDSANVVIGGGITGLPSPAPGIPDGNAWQATARPGAGPVTVYALQNNRLYRLHEAAPSSG
;
A
#
# COMPACT_ATOMS: atom_id res chain seq x y z
N MET A 1 -25.93 55.97 -47.81
CA MET A 1 -26.33 54.62 -47.37
C MET A 1 -25.58 54.29 -46.09
N THR A 2 -26.22 54.56 -44.96
CA THR A 2 -25.71 54.37 -43.60
C THR A 2 -26.09 52.96 -43.14
N ALA A 3 -25.10 52.09 -42.95
CA ALA A 3 -25.31 50.76 -42.41
C ALA A 3 -25.56 50.85 -40.89
N LEU A 4 -26.76 50.45 -40.47
CA LEU A 4 -27.14 50.31 -39.06
C LEU A 4 -26.36 49.13 -38.46
N ALA A 5 -25.49 49.42 -37.49
CA ALA A 5 -24.84 48.41 -36.67
C ALA A 5 -25.88 47.77 -35.73
N SER A 6 -26.18 46.50 -35.94
CA SER A 6 -26.98 45.71 -35.00
C SER A 6 -26.30 45.67 -33.63
N PRO A 7 -26.99 45.97 -32.52
CA PRO A 7 -26.42 45.83 -31.20
C PRO A 7 -26.16 44.34 -30.94
N ALA A 8 -24.89 44.01 -30.71
CA ALA A 8 -24.52 42.68 -30.24
C ALA A 8 -25.25 42.40 -28.93
N VAL A 9 -26.17 41.43 -28.95
CA VAL A 9 -26.84 40.94 -27.75
C VAL A 9 -25.76 40.39 -26.81
N ALA A 10 -25.47 41.14 -25.76
CA ALA A 10 -24.60 40.69 -24.69
C ALA A 10 -25.29 39.51 -24.00
N LEU A 11 -24.88 38.28 -24.35
CA LEU A 11 -25.29 37.08 -23.64
C LEU A 11 -24.96 37.27 -22.15
N PRO A 12 -25.92 37.00 -21.24
CA PRO A 12 -25.69 37.17 -19.81
C PRO A 12 -24.45 36.37 -19.43
N ALA A 13 -23.45 37.04 -18.85
CA ALA A 13 -22.24 36.42 -18.36
C ALA A 13 -22.64 35.23 -17.47
N ALA A 14 -22.50 34.02 -18.01
CA ALA A 14 -22.94 32.79 -17.37
C ALA A 14 -22.37 32.78 -15.95
N ARG A 15 -23.24 32.93 -14.93
CA ARG A 15 -22.87 32.84 -13.52
C ARG A 15 -22.01 31.59 -13.38
N ARG A 16 -20.71 31.78 -13.12
CA ARG A 16 -19.77 30.68 -12.84
C ARG A 16 -20.39 29.85 -11.73
N SER A 17 -20.99 28.70 -12.08
CA SER A 17 -21.85 28.02 -11.13
C SER A 17 -20.96 27.40 -10.05
N ARG A 18 -21.06 27.95 -8.83
CA ARG A 18 -20.40 27.38 -7.65
C ARG A 18 -20.81 25.91 -7.47
N ALA A 19 -22.03 25.56 -7.89
CA ALA A 19 -22.57 24.20 -7.90
C ALA A 19 -21.66 23.19 -8.63
N GLY A 20 -21.11 23.53 -9.81
CA GLY A 20 -20.23 22.60 -10.54
C GLY A 20 -18.92 22.31 -9.81
N VAL A 21 -18.34 23.32 -9.14
CA VAL A 21 -17.13 23.13 -8.32
C VAL A 21 -17.44 22.29 -7.08
N VAL A 22 -18.57 22.54 -6.43
CA VAL A 22 -19.01 21.76 -5.25
C VAL A 22 -19.27 20.30 -5.63
N ALA A 23 -19.92 20.04 -6.77
CA ALA A 23 -20.16 18.68 -7.25
C ALA A 23 -18.85 17.93 -7.53
N LEU A 24 -17.87 18.57 -8.17
CA LEU A 24 -16.54 18.00 -8.40
C LEU A 24 -15.76 17.79 -7.11
N ALA A 25 -15.89 18.69 -6.13
CA ALA A 25 -15.27 18.51 -4.82
C ALA A 25 -15.88 17.34 -4.05
N ALA A 26 -17.21 17.19 -4.07
CA ALA A 26 -17.89 16.03 -3.51
C ALA A 26 -17.46 14.73 -4.21
N PHE A 27 -17.39 14.74 -5.54
CA PHE A 27 -16.87 13.62 -6.33
C PHE A 27 -15.42 13.28 -5.98
N ALA A 28 -14.57 14.29 -5.75
CA ALA A 28 -13.19 14.10 -5.30
C ALA A 28 -13.09 13.50 -3.89
N ALA A 29 -14.04 13.76 -3.00
CA ALA A 29 -14.00 13.28 -1.62
C ALA A 29 -14.30 11.77 -1.50
N VAL A 30 -15.11 11.20 -2.39
CA VAL A 30 -15.56 9.80 -2.35
C VAL A 30 -14.40 8.79 -2.19
N PRO A 31 -13.39 8.74 -3.06
CA PRO A 31 -12.34 7.72 -2.97
C PRO A 31 -11.47 7.89 -1.71
N ALA A 32 -11.24 9.13 -1.26
CA ALA A 32 -10.52 9.40 -0.01
C ALA A 32 -11.30 8.89 1.23
N VAL A 33 -12.63 9.09 1.26
CA VAL A 33 -13.49 8.55 2.31
C VAL A 33 -13.50 7.01 2.29
N LEU A 34 -13.54 6.39 1.11
CA LEU A 34 -13.48 4.92 0.98
C LEU A 34 -12.12 4.35 1.43
N ALA A 35 -11.02 5.02 1.10
CA ALA A 35 -9.69 4.65 1.56
C ALA A 35 -9.58 4.78 3.08
N LEU A 36 -10.06 5.89 3.67
CA LEU A 36 -10.09 6.10 5.11
C LEU A 36 -10.96 5.06 5.82
N TRP A 37 -12.14 4.77 5.29
CA TRP A 37 -13.03 3.74 5.81
C TRP A 37 -12.37 2.36 5.81
N THR A 38 -11.66 2.03 4.73
CA THR A 38 -10.89 0.78 4.63
C THR A 38 -9.76 0.76 5.66
N ALA A 39 -9.03 1.86 5.84
CA ALA A 39 -7.96 1.99 6.82
C ALA A 39 -8.46 1.82 8.27
N LEU A 40 -9.60 2.44 8.61
CA LEU A 40 -10.22 2.33 9.93
C LEU A 40 -10.74 0.92 10.24
N ARG A 41 -11.09 0.15 9.20
CA ARG A 41 -11.54 -1.25 9.29
C ARG A 41 -10.42 -2.27 9.05
N ALA A 42 -9.18 -1.83 8.86
CA ALA A 42 -8.05 -2.74 8.74
C ALA A 42 -7.89 -3.55 10.05
N PRO A 43 -7.29 -4.75 9.99
CA PRO A 43 -6.96 -5.51 11.19
C PRO A 43 -6.10 -4.69 12.15
N ARG A 44 -6.23 -4.93 13.45
CA ARG A 44 -5.40 -4.29 14.48
C ARG A 44 -3.95 -4.73 14.41
N ALA A 45 -3.71 -6.00 14.13
CA ALA A 45 -2.36 -6.53 14.00
C ALA A 45 -1.66 -6.02 12.75
N HIS A 46 -0.37 -5.77 12.89
CA HIS A 46 0.53 -5.73 11.74
C HIS A 46 0.69 -7.14 11.19
N VAL A 47 0.28 -7.32 9.94
CA VAL A 47 0.17 -8.65 9.33
C VAL A 47 1.40 -9.11 8.54
N LEU A 48 2.40 -8.25 8.30
CA LEU A 48 3.60 -8.61 7.52
C LEU A 48 4.88 -8.65 8.36
N LEU A 49 5.79 -9.54 7.94
CA LEU A 49 7.17 -9.70 8.43
C LEU A 49 7.88 -8.38 8.67
N ASP A 50 7.82 -7.47 7.69
CA ASP A 50 8.66 -6.27 7.66
C ASP A 50 8.49 -5.40 8.91
N TYR A 51 7.28 -5.28 9.46
CA TYR A 51 7.05 -4.53 10.68
C TYR A 51 7.75 -5.18 11.86
N TRP A 52 7.51 -6.48 12.06
CA TRP A 52 8.06 -7.24 13.17
C TRP A 52 9.59 -7.32 13.12
N HIS A 53 10.14 -7.57 11.94
CA HIS A 53 11.58 -7.61 11.73
C HIS A 53 12.25 -6.28 12.03
N VAL A 54 11.70 -5.18 11.49
CA VAL A 54 12.25 -3.84 11.74
C VAL A 54 12.11 -3.47 13.22
N LEU A 55 10.97 -3.77 13.83
CA LEU A 55 10.73 -3.47 15.25
C LEU A 55 11.74 -4.21 16.15
N ALA A 56 11.94 -5.52 15.92
CA ALA A 56 12.92 -6.33 16.66
C ALA A 56 14.36 -5.81 16.48
N LYS A 57 14.66 -5.29 15.29
CA LYS A 57 15.99 -4.79 14.96
C LYS A 57 16.30 -3.45 15.63
N ILE A 58 15.33 -2.55 15.73
CA ILE A 58 15.53 -1.17 16.22
C ILE A 58 15.14 -0.99 17.69
N THR A 59 14.72 -2.05 18.37
CA THR A 59 14.23 -2.00 19.76
C THR A 59 14.94 -3.06 20.58
N ASP A 60 15.45 -2.70 21.77
CA ASP A 60 16.00 -3.68 22.70
C ASP A 60 14.90 -4.42 23.48
N ASP A 61 15.29 -5.42 24.27
CA ASP A 61 14.35 -6.23 25.08
C ASP A 61 13.65 -5.41 26.19
N GLN A 62 14.09 -4.18 26.45
CA GLN A 62 13.48 -3.25 27.41
C GLN A 62 12.56 -2.22 26.73
N GLY A 63 12.41 -2.27 25.40
CA GLY A 63 11.58 -1.33 24.66
C GLY A 63 12.28 -0.02 24.28
N HIS A 64 13.59 0.11 24.48
CA HIS A 64 14.32 1.32 24.09
C HIS A 64 14.71 1.29 22.61
N LEU A 65 14.65 2.47 21.97
CA LEU A 65 15.09 2.65 20.59
C LEU A 65 16.62 2.52 20.48
N VAL A 66 17.07 1.56 19.68
CA VAL A 66 18.48 1.36 19.32
C VAL A 66 18.81 2.25 18.12
N LEU A 67 19.13 3.52 18.38
CA LEU A 67 19.30 4.54 17.31
C LEU A 67 20.32 4.16 16.23
N GLY A 68 21.40 3.45 16.60
CA GLY A 68 22.38 2.96 15.63
C GLY A 68 21.79 2.01 14.59
N GLN A 69 20.78 1.22 14.97
CA GLN A 69 20.09 0.28 14.08
C GLN A 69 19.08 0.98 13.18
N VAL A 70 18.56 2.16 13.55
CA VAL A 70 17.63 2.95 12.73
C VAL A 70 18.27 3.39 11.40
N LEU A 71 19.58 3.65 11.40
CA LEU A 71 20.33 4.10 10.22
C LEU A 71 20.74 2.96 9.28
N THR A 72 20.46 1.71 9.66
CA THR A 72 20.83 0.56 8.84
C THR A 72 19.76 0.25 7.79
N TYR A 73 20.13 -0.55 6.79
CA TYR A 73 19.25 -0.86 5.66
C TYR A 73 18.16 -1.88 6.01
N HIS A 74 16.99 -1.72 5.41
CA HIS A 74 15.94 -2.74 5.34
C HIS A 74 15.67 -3.03 3.87
N LEU A 75 15.69 -4.31 3.47
CA LEU A 75 15.55 -4.71 2.05
C LEU A 75 16.53 -3.97 1.12
N ASP A 76 17.79 -3.83 1.56
CA ASP A 76 18.86 -3.09 0.87
C ASP A 76 18.57 -1.59 0.62
N GLN A 77 17.58 -1.01 1.31
CA GLN A 77 17.13 0.36 1.09
C GLN A 77 17.17 1.19 2.39
N PRO A 78 17.45 2.50 2.30
CA PRO A 78 17.32 3.38 3.45
C PRO A 78 15.92 3.22 4.06
N PHE A 79 15.83 3.13 5.39
CA PHE A 79 14.57 2.81 6.07
C PHE A 79 14.39 3.59 7.38
N VAL A 80 14.98 4.78 7.47
CA VAL A 80 15.05 5.57 8.72
C VAL A 80 13.66 6.03 9.13
N ILE A 81 12.94 6.72 8.25
CA ILE A 81 11.63 7.29 8.58
C ILE A 81 10.59 6.20 8.88
N PRO A 82 10.44 5.14 8.05
CA PRO A 82 9.54 4.05 8.38
C PRO A 82 9.88 3.35 9.70
N SER A 83 11.17 3.10 9.99
CA SER A 83 11.61 2.52 11.26
C SER A 83 11.15 3.34 12.47
N LEU A 84 11.37 4.67 12.41
CA LEU A 84 10.93 5.57 13.47
C LEU A 84 9.41 5.59 13.63
N LEU A 85 8.66 5.50 12.53
CA LEU A 85 7.20 5.43 12.56
C LEU A 85 6.69 4.09 13.13
N PHE A 86 7.37 2.98 12.85
CA PHE A 86 7.04 1.68 13.46
C PHE A 86 7.32 1.67 14.96
N TYR A 87 8.46 2.21 15.39
CA TYR A 87 8.76 2.38 16.80
C TYR A 87 7.72 3.28 17.49
N ALA A 88 7.40 4.44 16.91
CA ALA A 88 6.41 5.38 17.44
C ALA A 88 5.01 4.73 17.57
N ASP A 89 4.60 3.94 16.58
CA ASP A 89 3.36 3.17 16.61
C ASP A 89 3.34 2.16 17.77
N ALA A 90 4.40 1.37 17.91
CA ALA A 90 4.52 0.40 19.00
C ALA A 90 4.54 1.08 20.38
N ALA A 91 5.35 2.13 20.55
CA ALA A 91 5.60 2.79 21.83
C ALA A 91 4.46 3.70 22.31
N TRP A 92 3.74 4.38 21.39
CA TRP A 92 2.74 5.39 21.77
C TRP A 92 1.32 5.06 21.34
N PHE A 93 1.14 4.23 20.31
CA PHE A 93 -0.17 3.91 19.75
C PHE A 93 -0.57 2.44 19.98
N GLY A 94 0.26 1.67 20.67
CA GLY A 94 0.00 0.29 21.06
C GLY A 94 0.13 -0.71 19.91
N GLY A 95 0.92 -0.38 18.88
CA GLY A 95 1.18 -1.28 17.75
C GLY A 95 -0.05 -1.55 16.89
N ASP A 96 -0.93 -0.55 16.72
CA ASP A 96 -2.21 -0.72 16.02
C ASP A 96 -2.05 -0.35 14.54
N ASN A 97 -2.09 -1.37 13.68
CA ASN A 97 -1.96 -1.21 12.23
C ASN A 97 -2.88 -0.14 11.64
N ARG A 98 -4.05 0.08 12.23
CA ARG A 98 -5.00 1.11 11.78
C ARG A 98 -4.44 2.53 11.89
N VAL A 99 -3.56 2.79 12.86
CA VAL A 99 -2.93 4.11 13.02
C VAL A 99 -2.01 4.40 11.84
N LEU A 100 -1.18 3.43 11.44
CA LEU A 100 -0.28 3.57 10.30
C LEU A 100 -1.02 3.60 8.94
N THR A 101 -2.12 2.87 8.79
CA THR A 101 -2.94 2.94 7.57
C THR A 101 -3.65 4.29 7.46
N VAL A 102 -4.18 4.85 8.56
CA VAL A 102 -4.76 6.20 8.58
C VAL A 102 -3.70 7.26 8.29
N LEU A 103 -2.50 7.14 8.87
CA LEU A 103 -1.37 8.02 8.55
C LEU A 103 -1.02 7.93 7.06
N THR A 104 -1.03 6.72 6.49
CA THR A 104 -0.79 6.52 5.05
C THR A 104 -1.82 7.27 4.21
N VAL A 105 -3.11 7.17 4.53
CA VAL A 105 -4.18 7.94 3.87
C VAL A 105 -3.93 9.46 3.97
N ALA A 106 -3.51 9.94 5.15
CA ALA A 106 -3.19 11.35 5.36
C ALA A 106 -1.98 11.82 4.52
N LEU A 107 -0.92 11.01 4.41
CA LEU A 107 0.24 11.30 3.56
C LEU A 107 -0.14 11.32 2.07
N VAL A 108 -1.03 10.42 1.62
CA VAL A 108 -1.57 10.45 0.26
C VAL A 108 -2.44 11.68 0.02
N ALA A 109 -3.22 12.13 1.00
CA ALA A 109 -3.92 13.42 0.92
C ALA A 109 -2.90 14.58 0.79
N GLY A 110 -1.78 14.50 1.51
CA GLY A 110 -0.64 15.40 1.39
C GLY A 110 -0.02 15.42 -0.02
N ILE A 111 0.12 14.25 -0.66
CA ILE A 111 0.54 14.12 -2.07
C ILE A 111 -0.44 14.87 -2.96
N GLY A 112 -1.76 14.62 -2.81
CA GLY A 112 -2.81 15.29 -3.57
C GLY A 112 -2.79 16.81 -3.39
N ALA A 113 -2.59 17.29 -2.16
CA ALA A 113 -2.45 18.72 -1.87
C ALA A 113 -1.20 19.32 -2.54
N CYS A 114 -0.05 18.64 -2.49
CA CYS A 114 1.16 19.07 -3.17
C CYS A 114 0.94 19.18 -4.69
N LEU A 115 0.34 18.17 -5.31
CA LEU A 115 0.03 18.15 -6.74
C LEU A 115 -0.98 19.25 -7.12
N TYR A 116 -2.08 19.39 -6.38
CA TYR A 116 -3.06 20.46 -6.60
C TYR A 116 -2.40 21.85 -6.55
N SER A 117 -1.46 22.02 -5.62
CA SER A 117 -0.77 23.27 -5.39
C SER A 117 0.25 23.64 -6.49
N MET A 118 0.53 22.71 -7.41
CA MET A 118 1.31 22.92 -8.65
C MET A 118 0.41 23.27 -9.85
N LEU A 119 -0.91 23.24 -9.72
CA LEU A 119 -1.81 23.61 -10.81
C LEU A 119 -1.70 25.11 -11.13
N PRO A 120 -1.53 25.50 -12.42
CA PRO A 120 -1.32 26.90 -12.77
C PRO A 120 -2.48 27.81 -12.38
N ALA A 121 -2.16 29.03 -11.93
CA ALA A 121 -3.15 30.07 -11.61
C ALA A 121 -4.07 30.41 -12.79
N SER A 122 -3.60 30.23 -14.03
CA SER A 122 -4.34 30.50 -15.26
C SER A 122 -5.49 29.50 -15.54
N LEU A 123 -5.53 28.35 -14.88
CA LEU A 123 -6.64 27.40 -15.03
C LEU A 123 -7.89 27.91 -14.32
N SER A 124 -9.06 27.76 -14.95
CA SER A 124 -10.33 28.11 -14.30
C SER A 124 -10.57 27.24 -13.06
N PRO A 125 -11.31 27.75 -12.05
CA PRO A 125 -11.62 26.98 -10.83
C PRO A 125 -12.27 25.62 -11.13
N GLN A 126 -13.13 25.54 -12.15
CA GLN A 126 -13.77 24.29 -12.56
C GLN A 126 -12.78 23.29 -13.14
N ARG A 127 -11.82 23.72 -13.98
CA ARG A 127 -10.77 22.84 -14.50
C ARG A 127 -9.88 22.33 -13.37
N LYS A 128 -9.51 23.20 -12.41
CA LYS A 128 -8.75 22.79 -11.23
C LYS A 128 -9.51 21.78 -10.39
N ALA A 129 -10.81 21.99 -10.16
CA ALA A 129 -11.65 21.07 -9.42
C ALA A 129 -11.78 19.71 -10.13
N ALA A 130 -11.91 19.71 -11.47
CA ALA A 130 -11.94 18.47 -12.26
C ALA A 130 -10.61 17.71 -12.15
N LEU A 131 -9.48 18.40 -12.35
CA LEU A 131 -8.16 17.77 -12.21
C LEU A 131 -7.92 17.26 -10.77
N ALA A 132 -8.31 18.02 -9.75
CA ALA A 132 -8.23 17.59 -8.36
C ALA A 132 -9.07 16.33 -8.09
N ALA A 133 -10.25 16.24 -8.68
CA ALA A 133 -11.07 15.03 -8.60
C ALA A 133 -10.35 13.84 -9.25
N GLY A 134 -9.82 14.00 -10.47
CA GLY A 134 -9.04 12.95 -11.13
C GLY A 134 -7.84 12.50 -10.31
N MET A 135 -7.08 13.44 -9.74
CA MET A 135 -5.97 13.15 -8.83
C MET A 135 -6.43 12.33 -7.63
N SER A 136 -7.54 12.73 -7.00
CA SER A 136 -8.09 12.02 -5.84
C SER A 136 -8.42 10.57 -6.18
N TRP A 137 -9.14 10.33 -7.28
CA TRP A 137 -9.53 8.98 -7.70
C TRP A 137 -8.34 8.08 -8.07
N LEU A 138 -7.30 8.65 -8.69
CA LEU A 138 -6.08 7.91 -9.01
C LEU A 138 -5.26 7.59 -7.75
N LEU A 139 -5.09 8.54 -6.84
CA LEU A 139 -4.28 8.40 -5.63
C LEU A 139 -4.95 7.56 -4.54
N PHE A 140 -6.28 7.63 -4.41
CA PHE A 140 -7.07 6.84 -3.45
C PHE A 140 -7.77 5.65 -4.12
N SER A 141 -7.23 5.16 -5.25
CA SER A 141 -7.81 4.05 -6.00
C SER A 141 -7.87 2.76 -5.16
N SER A 142 -8.85 1.91 -5.46
CA SER A 142 -8.97 0.55 -4.89
C SER A 142 -7.79 -0.35 -5.31
N HIS A 143 -7.10 -0.03 -6.40
CA HIS A 143 -5.84 -0.71 -6.78
C HIS A 143 -4.75 -0.61 -5.72
N LEU A 144 -4.85 0.37 -4.81
CA LEU A 144 -3.95 0.63 -3.69
C LEU A 144 -4.46 0.01 -2.37
N ALA A 145 -5.38 -0.96 -2.41
CA ALA A 145 -5.93 -1.61 -1.23
C ALA A 145 -4.86 -2.08 -0.22
N GLU A 146 -3.72 -2.57 -0.70
CA GLU A 146 -2.61 -3.02 0.15
C GLU A 146 -2.10 -1.92 1.08
N ILE A 147 -2.01 -0.66 0.63
CA ILE A 147 -1.55 0.44 1.48
C ILE A 147 -2.63 0.97 2.44
N TRP A 148 -3.90 0.59 2.24
CA TRP A 148 -5.01 0.92 3.14
C TRP A 148 -5.25 -0.18 4.19
N LEU A 149 -4.97 -1.44 3.84
CA LEU A 149 -5.16 -2.59 4.73
C LEU A 149 -3.91 -2.86 5.59
N GLN A 150 -2.75 -2.46 5.09
CA GLN A 150 -1.45 -2.90 5.58
C GLN A 150 -0.53 -1.69 5.81
N GLY A 151 -0.47 -1.24 7.06
CA GLY A 151 0.26 -0.06 7.49
C GLY A 151 1.75 -0.16 7.22
N THR A 152 2.34 -1.36 7.29
CA THR A 152 3.74 -1.58 6.97
C THR A 152 4.06 -1.18 5.53
N ASN A 153 3.35 -1.70 4.54
CA ASN A 153 3.53 -1.38 3.12
C ASN A 153 3.26 0.09 2.84
N GLY A 154 2.19 0.63 3.43
CA GLY A 154 1.85 2.05 3.36
C GLY A 154 3.02 2.93 3.80
N ILE A 155 3.51 2.70 5.02
CA ILE A 155 4.58 3.49 5.63
C ILE A 155 5.96 3.18 5.03
N SER A 156 6.21 1.99 4.51
CA SER A 156 7.44 1.67 3.76
C SER A 156 7.56 2.52 2.50
N TRP A 157 6.45 2.80 1.79
CA TRP A 157 6.50 3.45 0.48
C TRP A 157 6.10 4.93 0.50
N ILE A 158 4.96 5.23 1.11
CA ILE A 158 4.26 6.51 0.94
C ILE A 158 5.02 7.70 1.53
N PRO A 159 5.75 7.62 2.66
CA PRO A 159 6.60 8.72 3.11
C PRO A 159 7.63 9.15 2.05
N ALA A 160 8.29 8.19 1.40
CA ALA A 160 9.27 8.47 0.34
C ALA A 160 8.62 9.17 -0.86
N VAL A 161 7.44 8.71 -1.27
CA VAL A 161 6.66 9.31 -2.36
C VAL A 161 6.16 10.71 -1.97
N PHE A 162 5.62 10.87 -0.76
CA PHE A 162 5.15 12.15 -0.23
C PHE A 162 6.26 13.19 -0.24
N PHE A 163 7.42 12.86 0.34
CA PHE A 163 8.55 13.79 0.38
C PHE A 163 9.13 14.07 -1.02
N SER A 164 9.10 13.11 -1.95
CA SER A 164 9.51 13.32 -3.35
C SER A 164 8.57 14.28 -4.08
N VAL A 165 7.25 14.12 -3.90
CA VAL A 165 6.24 14.99 -4.50
C VAL A 165 6.27 16.39 -3.84
N LEU A 166 6.50 16.46 -2.53
CA LEU A 166 6.74 17.73 -1.83
C LEU A 166 7.98 18.42 -2.39
N ALA A 167 9.09 17.71 -2.58
CA ALA A 167 10.30 18.24 -3.20
C ALA A 167 10.00 18.80 -4.60
N ALA A 168 9.25 18.07 -5.42
CA ALA A 168 8.81 18.54 -6.73
C ALA A 168 7.94 19.79 -6.67
N ALA A 169 6.96 19.85 -5.75
CA ALA A 169 6.10 21.01 -5.58
C ALA A 169 6.88 22.26 -5.14
N GLN A 170 7.86 22.09 -4.24
CA GLN A 170 8.72 23.18 -3.80
C GLN A 170 9.71 23.62 -4.88
N ALA A 171 10.28 22.68 -5.65
CA ALA A 171 11.14 22.97 -6.80
C ALA A 171 10.38 23.70 -7.91
N HIS A 172 9.12 23.29 -8.15
CA HIS A 172 8.22 23.95 -9.10
C HIS A 172 7.96 25.41 -8.73
N ARG A 173 8.02 25.76 -7.43
CA ARG A 173 7.92 27.13 -6.92
C ARG A 173 9.26 27.87 -6.80
N GLY A 174 10.38 27.24 -7.15
CA GLY A 174 11.72 27.82 -7.02
C GLY A 174 12.29 27.83 -5.60
N ARG A 175 11.70 27.09 -4.67
CA ARG A 175 12.11 27.05 -3.25
C ARG A 175 13.19 26.00 -3.01
N VAL A 176 14.43 26.34 -3.35
CA VAL A 176 15.61 25.44 -3.34
C VAL A 176 15.79 24.71 -2.01
N TRP A 177 15.87 25.43 -0.89
CA TRP A 177 16.15 24.83 0.41
C TRP A 177 15.09 23.83 0.85
N THR A 178 13.81 24.21 0.75
CA THR A 178 12.72 23.29 1.13
C THR A 178 12.61 22.10 0.18
N ALA A 179 12.97 22.25 -1.10
CA ALA A 179 13.02 21.14 -2.04
C ALA A 179 14.16 20.16 -1.71
N ALA A 180 15.34 20.68 -1.36
CA ALA A 180 16.49 19.86 -0.97
C ALA A 180 16.24 19.11 0.35
N VAL A 181 15.64 19.76 1.36
CA VAL A 181 15.27 19.11 2.63
C VAL A 181 14.25 18.01 2.38
N ALA A 182 13.21 18.27 1.58
CA ALA A 182 12.23 17.24 1.24
C ALA A 182 12.87 16.08 0.45
N ALA A 183 13.78 16.35 -0.49
CA ALA A 183 14.50 15.30 -1.21
C ALA A 183 15.39 14.45 -0.28
N LEU A 184 16.03 15.06 0.72
CA LEU A 184 16.79 14.33 1.74
C LEU A 184 15.88 13.41 2.58
N LEU A 185 14.74 13.93 3.06
CA LEU A 185 13.77 13.13 3.82
C LEU A 185 13.19 11.98 2.98
N ALA A 186 12.98 12.20 1.67
CA ALA A 186 12.58 11.14 0.75
C ALA A 186 13.65 10.04 0.69
N SER A 187 14.92 10.41 0.49
CA SER A 187 16.05 9.47 0.45
C SER A 187 16.27 8.71 1.76
N LEU A 188 15.91 9.28 2.91
CA LEU A 188 15.95 8.60 4.21
C LEU A 188 14.75 7.67 4.45
N SER A 189 13.71 7.77 3.63
CA SER A 189 12.48 7.00 3.81
C SER A 189 12.56 5.60 3.20
N PHE A 190 12.83 5.52 1.90
CA PHE A 190 12.82 4.26 1.14
C PHE A 190 13.57 4.42 -0.19
N GLY A 191 13.84 3.31 -0.90
CA GLY A 191 14.46 3.35 -2.23
C GLY A 191 13.65 4.17 -3.25
N ALA A 192 12.33 4.27 -3.07
CA ALA A 192 11.47 5.15 -3.86
C ALA A 192 11.83 6.64 -3.75
N GLY A 193 12.58 7.05 -2.72
CA GLY A 193 13.05 8.43 -2.54
C GLY A 193 14.37 8.74 -3.23
N LEU A 194 15.15 7.73 -3.63
CA LEU A 194 16.48 7.92 -4.24
C LEU A 194 16.47 8.85 -5.48
N PRO A 195 15.44 8.83 -6.36
CA PRO A 195 15.38 9.74 -7.50
C PRO A 195 15.08 11.22 -7.15
N ALA A 196 14.74 11.55 -5.90
CA ALA A 196 14.17 12.85 -5.54
C ALA A 196 15.08 14.04 -5.88
N PHE A 197 16.41 13.92 -5.70
CA PHE A 197 17.34 14.98 -6.07
C PHE A 197 17.43 15.19 -7.59
N PHE A 198 17.46 14.12 -8.37
CA PHE A 198 17.46 14.20 -9.83
C PHE A 198 16.17 14.79 -10.37
N LEU A 199 15.04 14.45 -9.74
CA LEU A 199 13.73 15.08 -9.99
C LEU A 199 13.79 16.60 -9.78
N VAL A 200 14.29 17.06 -8.63
CA VAL A 200 14.41 18.50 -8.33
C VAL A 200 15.34 19.19 -9.34
N ALA A 201 16.47 18.57 -9.68
CA ALA A 201 17.40 19.09 -10.68
C ALA A 201 16.74 19.21 -12.06
N ALA A 202 15.99 18.20 -12.50
CA ALA A 202 15.25 18.25 -13.76
C ALA A 202 14.21 19.38 -13.79
N ILE A 203 13.48 19.59 -12.68
CA ILE A 203 12.52 20.70 -12.58
C ILE A 203 13.23 22.06 -12.66
N PHE A 204 14.37 22.24 -11.98
CA PHE A 204 15.16 23.47 -12.08
C PHE A 204 15.71 23.71 -13.49
N LEU A 205 16.16 22.66 -14.17
CA LEU A 205 16.60 22.73 -15.56
C LEU A 205 15.47 23.20 -16.48
N LEU A 206 14.30 22.57 -16.38
CA LEU A 206 13.13 22.90 -17.20
C LEU A 206 12.60 24.32 -16.93
N ARG A 207 12.67 24.78 -15.67
CA ARG A 207 12.33 26.16 -15.29
C ARG A 207 13.41 27.18 -15.63
N ARG A 208 14.55 26.74 -16.19
CA ARG A 208 15.71 27.58 -16.52
C ARG A 208 16.24 28.37 -15.31
N GLU A 209 16.21 27.73 -14.13
CA GLU A 209 16.85 28.26 -12.93
C GLU A 209 18.37 28.30 -13.09
N ASN A 210 19.07 28.97 -12.17
CA ASN A 210 20.54 29.08 -12.20
C ASN A 210 21.20 27.69 -12.33
N ARG A 211 22.07 27.53 -13.33
CA ARG A 211 22.84 26.30 -13.61
C ARG A 211 23.55 25.74 -12.38
N THR A 212 24.10 26.60 -11.53
CA THR A 212 24.77 26.18 -10.28
C THR A 212 23.82 25.43 -9.35
N LYS A 213 22.56 25.88 -9.22
CA LYS A 213 21.55 25.20 -8.38
C LYS A 213 21.21 23.82 -8.94
N THR A 214 21.03 23.74 -10.26
CA THR A 214 20.75 22.48 -10.97
C THR A 214 21.88 21.48 -10.79
N ILE A 215 23.12 21.91 -11.04
CA ILE A 215 24.32 21.06 -10.91
C ILE A 215 24.53 20.64 -9.45
N ALA A 216 24.41 21.56 -8.49
CA ALA A 216 24.57 21.24 -7.07
C ALA A 216 23.52 20.21 -6.60
N THR A 217 22.27 20.35 -7.03
CA THR A 217 21.21 19.39 -6.70
C THR A 217 21.46 18.02 -7.32
N ALA A 218 21.87 17.97 -8.60
CA ALA A 218 22.22 16.72 -9.27
C ALA A 218 23.43 16.04 -8.60
N ALA A 219 24.47 16.82 -8.24
CA ALA A 219 25.63 16.33 -7.52
C ALA A 219 25.26 15.77 -6.14
N ALA A 220 24.37 16.42 -5.40
CA ALA A 220 23.85 15.89 -4.14
C ALA A 220 23.12 14.54 -4.35
N GLY A 221 22.32 14.41 -5.42
CA GLY A 221 21.70 13.15 -5.80
C GLY A 221 22.73 12.05 -6.11
N THR A 222 23.78 12.38 -6.86
CA THR A 222 24.89 11.46 -7.14
C THR A 222 25.60 11.03 -5.86
N ILE A 223 25.84 11.95 -4.91
CA ILE A 223 26.46 11.63 -3.62
C ILE A 223 25.58 10.68 -2.80
N VAL A 224 24.27 10.94 -2.72
CA VAL A 224 23.33 10.05 -2.00
C VAL A 224 23.29 8.66 -2.64
N MET A 225 23.19 8.59 -3.97
CA MET A 225 23.18 7.33 -4.71
C MET A 225 24.50 6.57 -4.56
N ALA A 226 25.63 7.25 -4.70
CA ALA A 226 26.96 6.65 -4.54
C ALA A 226 27.17 6.18 -3.10
N GLY A 227 26.80 6.99 -2.10
CA GLY A 227 26.82 6.61 -0.70
C GLY A 227 26.03 5.33 -0.47
N TRP A 228 24.77 5.29 -0.90
CA TRP A 228 23.94 4.08 -0.82
C TRP A 228 24.57 2.88 -1.53
N LEU A 229 25.09 3.04 -2.75
CA LEU A 229 25.74 1.94 -3.49
C LEU A 229 26.99 1.40 -2.77
N LEU A 230 27.75 2.27 -2.09
CA LEU A 230 28.97 1.91 -1.37
C LEU A 230 28.68 1.25 -0.03
N THR A 231 27.55 1.55 0.62
CA THR A 231 27.23 1.05 1.96
C THR A 231 26.13 0.00 2.00
N LYS A 232 25.35 -0.18 0.92
CA LYS A 232 24.29 -1.20 0.88
C LYS A 232 24.88 -2.61 1.06
N PRO A 233 24.18 -3.53 1.75
CA PRO A 233 24.63 -4.90 1.88
C PRO A 233 24.68 -5.60 0.52
N SER A 234 25.64 -6.51 0.35
CA SER A 234 25.65 -7.46 -0.75
C SER A 234 24.62 -8.57 -0.47
N GLY A 235 23.44 -8.47 -1.09
CA GLY A 235 22.35 -9.44 -0.93
C GLY A 235 21.78 -9.90 -2.27
N ALA A 236 21.06 -11.03 -2.27
CA ALA A 236 20.45 -11.61 -3.48
C ALA A 236 19.38 -10.70 -4.15
N GLN A 237 18.86 -9.72 -3.41
CA GLN A 237 17.92 -8.71 -3.90
C GLN A 237 18.59 -7.38 -4.29
N SER A 238 19.90 -7.28 -4.09
CA SER A 238 20.70 -6.08 -4.34
C SER A 238 20.90 -5.90 -5.84
N LEU A 239 19.99 -5.17 -6.51
CA LEU A 239 19.91 -4.94 -7.97
C LEU A 239 19.49 -6.16 -8.81
N ALA A 240 18.61 -7.00 -8.24
CA ALA A 240 18.33 -8.38 -8.64
C ALA A 240 18.30 -8.68 -10.17
N THR A 241 19.49 -8.87 -10.77
CA THR A 241 20.07 -10.07 -11.44
C THR A 241 21.47 -9.74 -11.97
N THR A 242 22.37 -10.74 -12.02
CA THR A 242 23.59 -10.70 -12.87
C THR A 242 23.29 -11.02 -14.34
N ALA A 243 22.11 -11.57 -14.63
CA ALA A 243 21.64 -11.83 -15.98
C ALA A 243 21.06 -10.55 -16.61
N LEU A 244 21.59 -10.18 -17.77
CA LEU A 244 21.09 -9.08 -18.60
C LEU A 244 19.71 -9.48 -19.20
N ASP A 245 18.63 -9.07 -18.54
CA ASP A 245 17.24 -9.30 -19.00
C ASP A 245 16.55 -7.95 -19.31
N PRO A 246 16.87 -7.31 -20.46
CA PRO A 246 16.30 -6.02 -20.81
C PRO A 246 14.80 -6.12 -21.13
N ASP A 247 14.36 -7.24 -21.71
CA ASP A 247 12.96 -7.45 -22.12
C ASP A 247 12.05 -7.62 -20.90
N GLY A 248 12.45 -8.45 -19.93
CA GLY A 248 11.74 -8.59 -18.67
C GLY A 248 11.71 -7.28 -17.89
N ARG A 249 12.82 -6.53 -17.85
CA ARG A 249 12.87 -5.22 -17.17
C ARG A 249 11.97 -4.18 -17.81
N LEU A 250 11.94 -4.12 -19.13
CA LEU A 250 11.07 -3.21 -19.87
C LEU A 250 9.60 -3.59 -19.65
N SER A 251 9.28 -4.87 -19.70
CA SER A 251 7.93 -5.40 -19.43
C SER A 251 7.47 -5.03 -18.01
N VAL A 252 8.31 -5.24 -17.00
CA VAL A 252 7.99 -4.88 -15.61
C VAL A 252 7.81 -3.37 -15.43
N ALA A 253 8.70 -2.55 -16.00
CA ALA A 253 8.58 -1.10 -15.90
C ALA A 253 7.29 -0.61 -16.56
N ALA A 254 6.95 -1.13 -17.74
CA ALA A 254 5.68 -0.84 -18.39
C ALA A 254 4.49 -1.30 -17.52
N ALA A 255 4.51 -2.53 -17.01
CA ALA A 255 3.45 -3.05 -16.13
C ALA A 255 3.24 -2.16 -14.88
N ALA A 256 4.31 -1.65 -14.26
CA ALA A 256 4.21 -0.74 -13.12
C ALA A 256 3.50 0.57 -13.50
N LEU A 257 3.79 1.13 -14.68
CA LEU A 257 3.17 2.36 -15.20
C LEU A 257 1.71 2.16 -15.66
N GLY A 258 1.32 0.95 -16.08
CA GLY A 258 -0.03 0.64 -16.55
C GLY A 258 -0.92 -0.10 -15.55
N SER A 259 -0.44 -0.34 -14.33
CA SER A 259 -1.10 -1.18 -13.31
C SER A 259 -2.50 -0.72 -12.85
N LEU A 260 -2.94 0.51 -13.18
CA LEU A 260 -4.30 0.99 -12.91
C LEU A 260 -5.35 0.59 -13.97
N TRP A 261 -4.93 -0.06 -15.06
CA TRP A 261 -5.79 -0.45 -16.17
C TRP A 261 -6.13 -1.94 -16.17
N THR A 262 -5.80 -2.67 -15.10
CA THR A 262 -6.12 -4.09 -14.96
C THR A 262 -6.10 -4.52 -13.50
N GLY A 263 -7.01 -5.43 -13.14
CA GLY A 263 -7.05 -6.05 -11.82
C GLY A 263 -6.36 -7.42 -11.77
N ASP A 264 -6.20 -8.09 -12.91
CA ASP A 264 -5.94 -9.54 -13.00
C ASP A 264 -5.10 -9.98 -14.22
N GLN A 265 -4.87 -9.11 -15.22
CA GLN A 265 -4.18 -9.46 -16.46
C GLN A 265 -2.90 -8.66 -16.67
N ALA A 266 -1.74 -9.27 -16.38
CA ALA A 266 -0.44 -8.61 -16.49
C ALA A 266 -0.13 -8.02 -17.88
N ALA A 267 -0.51 -8.70 -18.96
CA ALA A 267 -0.29 -8.21 -20.32
C ALA A 267 -0.99 -6.87 -20.60
N ILE A 268 -2.19 -6.68 -20.06
CA ILE A 268 -2.94 -5.41 -20.17
C ILE A 268 -2.18 -4.29 -19.45
N ALA A 269 -1.60 -4.56 -18.28
CA ALA A 269 -0.77 -3.58 -17.57
C ALA A 269 0.44 -3.15 -18.42
N VAL A 270 1.11 -4.10 -19.09
CA VAL A 270 2.26 -3.80 -19.96
C VAL A 270 1.83 -2.88 -21.12
N LEU A 271 0.78 -3.25 -21.85
CA LEU A 271 0.27 -2.47 -22.98
C LEU A 271 -0.19 -1.07 -22.56
N ALA A 272 -0.93 -0.98 -21.45
CA ALA A 272 -1.39 0.29 -20.91
C ALA A 272 -0.22 1.16 -20.43
N GLY A 273 0.84 0.56 -19.88
CA GLY A 273 2.06 1.25 -19.48
C GLY A 273 2.85 1.80 -20.65
N ALA A 274 2.99 1.03 -21.72
CA ALA A 274 3.60 1.47 -22.97
C ALA A 274 2.84 2.67 -23.57
N LEU A 275 1.50 2.59 -23.62
CA LEU A 275 0.66 3.69 -24.06
C LEU A 275 0.79 4.92 -23.17
N THR A 276 0.78 4.74 -21.84
CA THR A 276 0.96 5.83 -20.87
C THR A 276 2.31 6.52 -21.06
N THR A 277 3.37 5.75 -21.29
CA THR A 277 4.72 6.28 -21.54
C THR A 277 4.77 7.09 -22.83
N ALA A 278 4.19 6.58 -23.92
CA ALA A 278 4.14 7.27 -25.21
C ALA A 278 3.38 8.61 -25.11
N LEU A 279 2.22 8.60 -24.46
CA LEU A 279 1.41 9.80 -24.26
C LEU A 279 2.08 10.83 -23.35
N LEU A 280 2.72 10.39 -22.25
CA LEU A 280 3.49 11.26 -21.36
C LEU A 280 4.66 11.90 -22.11
N THR A 281 5.39 11.13 -22.90
CA THR A 281 6.52 11.62 -23.70
C THR A 281 6.04 12.66 -24.71
N ALA A 282 4.97 12.37 -25.46
CA ALA A 282 4.39 13.32 -26.41
C ALA A 282 3.96 14.63 -25.74
N CYS A 283 3.27 14.55 -24.60
CA CYS A 283 2.83 15.75 -23.87
C CYS A 283 4.01 16.51 -23.25
N ALA A 284 5.01 15.82 -22.71
CA ALA A 284 6.20 16.43 -22.13
C ALA A 284 7.02 17.18 -23.18
N ILE A 285 7.22 16.60 -24.37
CA ILE A 285 7.88 17.27 -25.50
C ILE A 285 7.10 18.52 -25.90
N ALA A 286 5.78 18.41 -26.07
CA ALA A 286 4.94 19.54 -26.45
C ALA A 286 4.91 20.67 -25.40
N ALA A 287 5.11 20.33 -24.12
CA ALA A 287 5.06 21.28 -23.01
C ALA A 287 6.45 21.70 -22.49
N THR A 288 7.55 21.24 -23.10
CA THR A 288 8.91 21.42 -22.55
C THR A 288 9.33 22.88 -22.38
N THR A 289 8.79 23.77 -23.22
CA THR A 289 9.07 25.21 -23.18
C THR A 289 8.16 25.97 -22.22
N ASP A 290 7.12 25.34 -21.67
CA ASP A 290 6.19 25.96 -20.73
C ASP A 290 6.66 25.75 -19.27
N PRO A 291 7.07 26.80 -18.54
CA PRO A 291 7.50 26.68 -17.15
C PRO A 291 6.41 26.10 -16.22
N ARG A 292 5.13 26.24 -16.60
CA ARG A 292 3.99 25.68 -15.86
C ARG A 292 3.96 24.15 -15.92
N ALA A 293 4.55 23.54 -16.94
CA ALA A 293 4.61 22.10 -17.11
C ALA A 293 5.80 21.44 -16.40
N ALA A 294 6.84 22.21 -16.04
CA ALA A 294 8.09 21.67 -15.51
C ALA A 294 7.90 20.72 -14.31
N GLY A 295 7.00 21.06 -13.39
CA GLY A 295 6.71 20.21 -12.23
C GLY A 295 6.06 18.88 -12.63
N TRP A 296 5.14 18.90 -13.60
CA TRP A 296 4.43 17.73 -14.08
C TRP A 296 5.32 16.82 -14.94
N ILE A 297 6.21 17.40 -15.75
CA ILE A 297 7.28 16.65 -16.45
C ILE A 297 8.21 15.99 -15.42
N GLY A 298 8.52 16.69 -14.32
CA GLY A 298 9.22 16.12 -13.18
C GLY A 298 8.51 14.91 -12.60
N ILE A 299 7.22 15.03 -12.22
CA ILE A 299 6.43 13.89 -11.69
C ILE A 299 6.38 12.71 -12.67
N ALA A 300 6.25 12.97 -13.97
CA ALA A 300 6.31 11.92 -14.99
C ALA A 300 7.67 11.20 -15.01
N GLY A 301 8.77 11.97 -14.97
CA GLY A 301 10.13 11.42 -14.88
C GLY A 301 10.37 10.64 -13.58
N TYR A 302 9.79 11.10 -12.46
CA TYR A 302 9.83 10.39 -11.19
C TYR A 302 9.08 9.04 -11.25
N ALA A 303 7.87 9.03 -11.81
CA ALA A 303 7.11 7.79 -12.00
C ALA A 303 7.86 6.80 -12.90
N ALA A 304 8.49 7.27 -13.98
CA ALA A 304 9.34 6.44 -14.83
C ALA A 304 10.56 5.89 -14.08
N ALA A 305 11.24 6.73 -13.29
CA ALA A 305 12.37 6.29 -12.47
C ALA A 305 11.95 5.23 -11.43
N LEU A 306 10.79 5.41 -10.77
CA LEU A 306 10.22 4.40 -9.87
C LEU A 306 9.93 3.09 -10.60
N ALA A 307 9.34 3.15 -11.79
CA ALA A 307 9.06 1.96 -12.60
C ALA A 307 10.35 1.19 -12.94
N VAL A 308 11.42 1.90 -13.30
CA VAL A 308 12.74 1.31 -13.55
C VAL A 308 13.33 0.71 -12.27
N LEU A 309 13.25 1.39 -11.13
CA LEU A 309 13.73 0.84 -9.86
C LEU A 309 12.95 -0.41 -9.44
N VAL A 310 11.63 -0.42 -9.66
CA VAL A 310 10.78 -1.61 -9.45
C VAL A 310 11.25 -2.75 -10.37
N ALA A 311 11.49 -2.48 -11.65
CA ALA A 311 12.01 -3.47 -12.59
C ALA A 311 13.36 -4.04 -12.12
N LEU A 312 14.31 -3.19 -11.74
CA LEU A 312 15.62 -3.62 -11.24
C LEU A 312 15.53 -4.47 -9.97
N GLY A 313 14.56 -4.21 -9.09
CA GLY A 313 14.38 -4.98 -7.86
C GLY A 313 13.53 -6.25 -8.01
N ARG A 314 12.92 -6.48 -9.18
CA ARG A 314 11.86 -7.51 -9.33
C ARG A 314 11.88 -8.23 -10.68
N THR A 315 13.00 -8.20 -11.39
CA THR A 315 13.27 -9.10 -12.51
C THR A 315 14.33 -10.10 -12.10
N SER A 316 14.00 -11.03 -11.19
CA SER A 316 14.95 -12.02 -10.71
C SER A 316 14.37 -13.41 -10.66
N ASN A 317 15.24 -14.43 -10.61
CA ASN A 317 14.81 -15.83 -10.46
C ASN A 317 13.98 -16.05 -9.18
N LEU A 318 14.16 -15.19 -8.16
CA LEU A 318 13.43 -15.22 -6.89
C LEU A 318 12.15 -14.36 -6.92
N ALA A 319 12.00 -13.49 -7.91
CA ALA A 319 10.85 -12.64 -8.12
C ALA A 319 10.61 -12.50 -9.63
N PRO A 320 10.04 -13.52 -10.30
CA PRO A 320 9.74 -13.44 -11.72
C PRO A 320 8.71 -12.33 -11.92
N GLY A 321 9.13 -11.22 -12.52
CA GLY A 321 8.39 -9.95 -12.59
C GLY A 321 7.06 -9.99 -13.34
N GLY A 322 6.62 -11.15 -13.84
CA GLY A 322 5.41 -11.33 -14.63
C GLY A 322 4.13 -10.79 -13.99
N ASN A 323 4.07 -10.69 -12.66
CA ASN A 323 2.86 -10.26 -11.95
C ASN A 323 2.93 -8.86 -11.33
N ILE A 324 3.95 -8.04 -11.65
CA ILE A 324 4.10 -6.72 -11.00
C ILE A 324 2.92 -5.79 -11.21
N GLY A 325 2.32 -5.80 -12.40
CA GLY A 325 1.09 -5.04 -12.68
C GLY A 325 -0.05 -5.38 -11.71
N LEU A 326 -0.02 -6.56 -11.11
CA LEU A 326 -1.04 -7.11 -10.22
C LEU A 326 -0.69 -6.95 -8.73
N ILE A 327 0.48 -6.44 -8.38
CA ILE A 327 0.86 -6.14 -6.99
C ILE A 327 0.33 -4.75 -6.62
N SER A 328 -0.44 -4.65 -5.53
CA SER A 328 -1.23 -3.45 -5.18
C SER A 328 -0.35 -2.26 -4.78
N ARG A 329 0.68 -2.45 -3.96
CA ARG A 329 1.59 -1.38 -3.52
C ARG A 329 2.29 -0.61 -4.66
N TYR A 330 2.49 -1.22 -5.84
CA TYR A 330 3.13 -0.56 -6.98
C TYR A 330 2.18 0.33 -7.81
N ALA A 331 0.87 0.27 -7.57
CA ALA A 331 -0.11 1.06 -8.33
C ALA A 331 0.07 2.58 -8.18
N ILE A 332 0.77 3.03 -7.14
CA ILE A 332 1.08 4.44 -6.90
C ILE A 332 1.94 5.03 -8.02
N VAL A 333 2.79 4.20 -8.65
CA VAL A 333 3.62 4.59 -9.80
C VAL A 333 2.73 4.98 -10.99
N SER A 334 1.78 4.13 -11.33
CA SER A 334 0.78 4.40 -12.37
C SER A 334 -0.12 5.59 -12.01
N ALA A 335 -0.52 5.74 -10.74
CA ALA A 335 -1.32 6.87 -10.28
C ALA A 335 -0.62 8.22 -10.49
N LEU A 336 0.68 8.31 -10.16
CA LEU A 336 1.49 9.51 -10.40
C LEU A 336 1.67 9.78 -11.90
N ALA A 337 1.93 8.73 -12.69
CA ALA A 337 2.08 8.83 -14.14
C ALA A 337 0.80 9.36 -14.81
N LEU A 338 -0.36 8.77 -14.51
CA LEU A 338 -1.65 9.21 -15.06
C LEU A 338 -2.06 10.58 -14.54
N THR A 339 -1.72 10.92 -13.30
CA THR A 339 -1.93 12.27 -12.77
C THR A 339 -1.14 13.32 -13.57
N ALA A 340 0.15 13.06 -13.82
CA ALA A 340 0.97 13.93 -14.65
C ALA A 340 0.42 14.02 -16.09
N LEU A 341 -0.01 12.88 -16.66
CA LEU A 341 -0.59 12.83 -18.01
C LEU A 341 -1.86 13.66 -18.13
N LEU A 342 -2.80 13.52 -17.18
CA LEU A 342 -4.06 14.28 -17.16
C LEU A 342 -3.81 15.79 -17.15
N VAL A 343 -2.87 16.25 -16.32
CA VAL A 343 -2.55 17.67 -16.24
C VAL A 343 -1.81 18.14 -17.49
N LEU A 344 -0.77 17.42 -17.93
CA LEU A 344 0.00 17.78 -19.13
C LEU A 344 -0.89 17.82 -20.38
N ALA A 345 -1.78 16.85 -20.58
CA ALA A 345 -2.74 16.85 -21.68
C ALA A 345 -3.64 18.10 -21.64
N THR A 346 -4.10 18.48 -20.45
CA THR A 346 -4.92 19.70 -20.26
C THR A 346 -4.13 20.98 -20.54
N LEU A 347 -2.83 21.02 -20.23
CA LEU A 347 -1.96 22.17 -20.49
C LEU A 347 -1.57 22.28 -21.97
N VAL A 348 -1.32 21.16 -22.64
CA VAL A 348 -0.97 21.10 -24.08
C VAL A 348 -2.19 21.36 -24.96
N ARG A 349 -3.40 21.03 -24.48
CA ARG A 349 -4.67 21.24 -25.20
C ARG A 349 -5.60 22.20 -24.44
N PRO A 350 -5.21 23.47 -24.24
CA PRO A 350 -6.05 24.43 -23.52
C PRO A 350 -7.41 24.67 -24.19
N GLN A 351 -7.49 24.50 -25.51
CA GLN A 351 -8.69 24.67 -26.33
C GLN A 351 -9.78 23.63 -26.07
N TRP A 352 -9.49 22.52 -25.38
CA TRP A 352 -10.53 21.54 -25.05
C TRP A 352 -11.63 22.17 -24.22
N PRO A 353 -12.92 21.95 -24.56
CA PRO A 353 -14.02 22.47 -23.76
C PRO A 353 -14.00 21.85 -22.36
N LEU A 354 -14.40 22.62 -21.35
CA LEU A 354 -14.43 22.17 -19.95
C LEU A 354 -15.21 20.85 -19.81
N THR A 355 -16.32 20.70 -20.53
CA THR A 355 -17.15 19.49 -20.52
C THR A 355 -16.36 18.25 -20.93
N ALA A 356 -15.51 18.33 -21.96
CA ALA A 356 -14.68 17.21 -22.38
C ALA A 356 -13.64 16.82 -21.32
N VAL A 357 -13.03 17.82 -20.65
CA VAL A 357 -12.09 17.59 -19.54
C VAL A 357 -12.81 16.89 -18.38
N VAL A 358 -14.00 17.34 -18.01
CA VAL A 358 -14.80 16.73 -16.93
C VAL A 358 -15.20 15.30 -17.28
N ILE A 359 -15.70 15.06 -18.50
CA ILE A 359 -16.07 13.71 -18.97
C ILE A 359 -14.85 12.79 -18.95
N GLY A 360 -13.71 13.23 -19.48
CA GLY A 360 -12.48 12.42 -19.50
C GLY A 360 -11.99 12.08 -18.09
N VAL A 361 -11.98 13.05 -17.18
CA VAL A 361 -11.66 12.82 -15.77
C VAL A 361 -12.60 11.80 -15.14
N CYS A 362 -13.92 11.96 -15.32
CA CYS A 362 -14.90 11.06 -14.73
C CYS A 362 -14.76 9.64 -15.29
N ALA A 363 -14.58 9.51 -16.61
CA ALA A 363 -14.38 8.22 -17.26
C ALA A 363 -13.14 7.50 -16.72
N ILE A 364 -11.98 8.17 -16.68
CA ILE A 364 -10.74 7.60 -16.13
C ILE A 364 -10.92 7.24 -14.64
N SER A 365 -11.52 8.11 -13.86
CA SER A 365 -11.75 7.91 -12.41
C SER A 365 -12.62 6.69 -12.11
N LEU A 366 -13.77 6.58 -12.78
CA LEU A 366 -14.71 5.48 -12.56
C LEU A 366 -14.17 4.16 -13.11
N THR A 367 -13.50 4.19 -14.27
CA THR A 367 -12.91 2.98 -14.87
C THR A 367 -11.79 2.43 -14.00
N THR A 368 -10.86 3.29 -13.56
CA THR A 368 -9.75 2.86 -12.67
C THR A 368 -10.26 2.36 -11.33
N HIS A 369 -11.35 2.92 -10.78
CA HIS A 369 -11.95 2.38 -9.57
C HIS A 369 -12.62 1.02 -9.77
N ALA A 370 -13.39 0.86 -10.85
CA ALA A 370 -14.08 -0.38 -11.17
C ALA A 370 -13.10 -1.55 -11.35
N LEU A 371 -12.04 -1.34 -12.13
CA LEU A 371 -10.98 -2.35 -12.35
C LEU A 371 -10.21 -2.68 -11.07
N GLY A 372 -10.03 -1.69 -10.19
CA GLY A 372 -9.31 -1.88 -8.93
C GLY A 372 -10.05 -2.73 -7.89
N GLY A 373 -11.36 -2.95 -8.08
CA GLY A 373 -12.17 -3.81 -7.20
C GLY A 373 -11.62 -5.23 -7.10
N THR A 374 -11.27 -5.84 -8.22
CA THR A 374 -10.68 -7.20 -8.27
C THR A 374 -9.37 -7.28 -7.50
N LYS A 375 -8.48 -6.29 -7.71
CA LYS A 375 -7.19 -6.22 -7.02
C LYS A 375 -7.34 -6.04 -5.51
N ALA A 376 -8.32 -5.22 -5.11
CA ALA A 376 -8.66 -5.03 -3.71
C ALA A 376 -9.19 -6.31 -3.06
N ASP A 377 -10.03 -7.07 -3.76
CA ASP A 377 -10.56 -8.34 -3.27
C ASP A 377 -9.45 -9.38 -3.10
N LEU A 378 -8.60 -9.55 -4.12
CA LEU A 378 -7.43 -10.44 -4.06
C LEU A 378 -6.50 -10.08 -2.89
N THR A 379 -6.29 -8.79 -2.65
CA THR A 379 -5.48 -8.30 -1.53
C THR A 379 -6.10 -8.68 -0.18
N ARG A 380 -7.43 -8.50 -0.01
CA ARG A 380 -8.12 -8.88 1.22
C ARG A 380 -8.05 -10.38 1.46
N ARG A 381 -8.32 -11.18 0.43
CA ARG A 381 -8.23 -12.66 0.49
C ARG A 381 -6.83 -13.13 0.84
N GLY A 382 -5.81 -12.55 0.22
CA GLY A 382 -4.40 -12.90 0.48
C GLY A 382 -3.93 -12.55 1.90
N TYR A 383 -4.51 -11.54 2.54
CA TYR A 383 -4.15 -11.14 3.90
C TYR A 383 -5.02 -11.72 4.99
N ALA A 384 -6.18 -12.29 4.68
CA ALA A 384 -7.06 -12.90 5.68
C ALA A 384 -6.32 -13.97 6.53
N PRO A 385 -5.52 -14.89 5.95
CA PRO A 385 -4.76 -15.88 6.74
C PRO A 385 -3.75 -15.25 7.73
N LEU A 386 -3.20 -14.09 7.40
CA LEU A 386 -2.19 -13.43 8.24
C LEU A 386 -2.78 -12.85 9.54
N ALA A 387 -4.11 -12.82 9.67
CA ALA A 387 -4.77 -12.47 10.93
C ALA A 387 -4.46 -13.47 12.08
N LEU A 388 -3.85 -14.62 11.78
CA LEU A 388 -3.37 -15.58 12.76
C LEU A 388 -2.11 -15.10 13.52
N ALA A 389 -1.36 -14.15 12.94
CA ALA A 389 -0.12 -13.61 13.52
C ALA A 389 -0.22 -13.20 15.00
N PRO A 390 -1.20 -12.39 15.44
CA PRO A 390 -1.31 -12.03 16.84
C PRO A 390 -1.57 -13.23 17.77
N ILE A 391 -2.27 -14.27 17.33
CA ILE A 391 -2.46 -15.49 18.13
C ILE A 391 -1.14 -16.25 18.21
N ALA A 392 -0.45 -16.42 17.08
CA ALA A 392 0.85 -17.09 17.01
C ALA A 392 1.93 -16.41 17.88
N LEU A 393 1.93 -15.07 17.94
CA LEU A 393 2.81 -14.29 18.80
C LEU A 393 2.49 -14.51 20.29
N ARG A 394 1.21 -14.63 20.66
CA ARG A 394 0.78 -14.85 22.06
C ARG A 394 0.99 -16.28 22.54
N THR A 395 0.91 -17.25 21.64
CA THR A 395 1.16 -18.66 21.94
C THR A 395 2.63 -19.05 21.73
N GLU A 396 3.45 -18.13 21.23
CA GLU A 396 4.85 -18.37 20.87
C GLU A 396 5.02 -19.57 19.93
N SER A 397 4.07 -19.73 19.00
CA SER A 397 4.02 -20.86 18.07
C SER A 397 5.10 -20.74 16.99
N ALA A 398 6.31 -21.22 17.29
CA ALA A 398 7.48 -21.06 16.42
C ALA A 398 7.23 -21.54 14.98
N GLY A 399 6.54 -22.66 14.79
CA GLY A 399 6.25 -23.17 13.45
C GLY A 399 5.29 -22.30 12.64
N VAL A 400 4.30 -21.66 13.29
CA VAL A 400 3.40 -20.73 12.60
C VAL A 400 4.08 -19.39 12.38
N LEU A 401 4.86 -18.92 13.34
CA LEU A 401 5.67 -17.72 13.17
C LEU A 401 6.63 -17.89 11.97
N ASP A 402 7.29 -19.03 11.82
CA ASP A 402 8.14 -19.31 10.65
C ASP A 402 7.36 -19.31 9.32
N GLN A 403 6.19 -19.96 9.28
CA GLN A 403 5.31 -19.97 8.09
C GLN A 403 4.78 -18.59 7.72
N LEU A 404 4.49 -17.74 8.71
CA LEU A 404 4.09 -16.34 8.51
C LEU A 404 5.30 -15.43 8.27
N HIS A 405 6.51 -15.99 8.30
CA HIS A 405 7.77 -15.26 8.30
C HIS A 405 7.76 -14.14 9.35
N ILE A 406 7.55 -14.48 10.61
CA ILE A 406 7.64 -13.55 11.74
C ILE A 406 8.74 -14.08 12.66
N GLN A 407 9.70 -13.23 12.96
CA GLN A 407 10.85 -13.58 13.78
C GLN A 407 10.45 -13.59 15.26
N PRO A 408 10.58 -14.72 16.00
CA PRO A 408 10.23 -14.79 17.42
C PRO A 408 11.02 -13.79 18.30
N GLN A 409 12.17 -13.31 17.82
CA GLN A 409 13.00 -12.32 18.50
C GLN A 409 12.29 -10.97 18.73
N VAL A 410 11.15 -10.72 18.05
CA VAL A 410 10.36 -9.50 18.29
C VAL A 410 9.57 -9.53 19.61
N ILE A 411 9.32 -10.72 20.17
CA ILE A 411 8.40 -10.91 21.30
C ILE A 411 8.82 -10.12 22.54
N PRO A 412 10.09 -10.13 23.00
CA PRO A 412 10.52 -9.35 24.15
C PRO A 412 10.30 -7.85 23.95
N ALA A 413 10.77 -7.30 22.84
CA ALA A 413 10.62 -5.88 22.50
C ALA A 413 9.14 -5.46 22.38
N ALA A 414 8.31 -6.25 21.69
CA ALA A 414 6.88 -5.97 21.55
C ALA A 414 6.13 -6.06 22.89
N THR A 415 6.54 -6.98 23.78
CA THR A 415 6.01 -7.10 25.13
C THR A 415 6.39 -5.90 25.99
N ALA A 416 7.66 -5.49 25.96
CA ALA A 416 8.15 -4.34 26.72
C ALA A 416 7.46 -3.03 26.30
N LEU A 417 7.17 -2.86 25.01
CA LEU A 417 6.44 -1.71 24.48
C LEU A 417 4.92 -1.78 24.70
N GLY A 418 4.36 -2.92 25.11
CA GLY A 418 2.92 -3.11 25.13
C GLY A 418 2.27 -3.02 23.74
N ALA A 419 3.00 -3.40 22.69
CA ALA A 419 2.47 -3.44 21.33
C ALA A 419 1.45 -4.58 21.19
N TYR A 420 0.38 -4.39 20.43
CA TYR A 420 -0.58 -5.45 20.13
C TYR A 420 0.16 -6.62 19.48
N PRO A 421 0.01 -7.88 19.94
CA PRO A 421 -1.04 -8.40 20.82
C PRO A 421 -0.71 -8.45 22.32
N PHE A 422 0.41 -7.91 22.79
CA PHE A 422 0.86 -8.01 24.19
C PHE A 422 0.21 -7.01 25.15
N ASN A 423 -0.77 -6.23 24.69
CA ASN A 423 -1.57 -5.33 25.53
C ASN A 423 -2.94 -5.90 25.90
N PRO A 424 -3.65 -5.31 26.88
CA PRO A 424 -4.96 -5.78 27.33
C PRO A 424 -6.08 -5.78 26.28
N ARG A 425 -5.84 -5.26 25.07
CA ARG A 425 -6.85 -5.22 24.00
C ARG A 425 -6.89 -6.50 23.14
N PHE A 426 -5.94 -7.41 23.35
CA PHE A 426 -5.94 -8.71 22.68
C PHE A 426 -7.08 -9.61 23.18
N THR A 427 -7.69 -10.32 22.24
CA THR A 427 -8.75 -11.31 22.46
C THR A 427 -8.68 -12.31 21.31
N LEU A 428 -9.07 -13.56 21.55
CA LEU A 428 -9.31 -14.56 20.50
C LEU A 428 -10.54 -14.23 19.64
N GLY A 429 -11.33 -13.22 20.01
CA GLY A 429 -12.56 -12.84 19.30
C GLY A 429 -13.74 -13.75 19.61
N CYS A 430 -13.60 -14.65 20.60
CA CYS A 430 -14.59 -15.66 20.94
C CYS A 430 -15.78 -15.13 21.76
N HIS A 431 -15.76 -13.88 22.21
CA HIS A 431 -16.79 -13.30 23.08
C HIS A 431 -17.12 -14.16 24.33
N GLY A 432 -16.10 -14.87 24.84
CA GLY A 432 -16.25 -15.88 25.88
C GLY A 432 -14.89 -16.42 26.31
N PRO A 433 -14.60 -17.72 26.15
CA PRO A 433 -13.29 -18.29 26.51
C PRO A 433 -12.12 -17.59 25.82
N GLU A 434 -11.06 -17.32 26.59
CA GLU A 434 -9.81 -16.69 26.13
C GLU A 434 -8.62 -17.60 26.45
N LEU A 435 -7.42 -17.25 25.97
CA LEU A 435 -6.19 -17.98 26.31
C LEU A 435 -6.03 -18.15 27.82
N GLY A 436 -5.84 -19.39 28.26
CA GLY A 436 -5.71 -19.80 29.67
C GLY A 436 -7.04 -20.12 30.38
N ALA A 437 -8.19 -19.87 29.76
CA ALA A 437 -9.49 -20.24 30.33
C ALA A 437 -9.71 -21.76 30.27
N THR A 438 -10.36 -22.33 31.27
CA THR A 438 -10.85 -23.72 31.23
C THR A 438 -12.25 -23.74 30.63
N ILE A 439 -12.50 -24.65 29.69
CA ILE A 439 -13.84 -24.84 29.10
C ILE A 439 -14.46 -26.16 29.56
N ASN A 440 -15.78 -26.17 29.70
CA ASN A 440 -16.52 -27.40 30.02
C ASN A 440 -16.80 -28.17 28.72
N THR A 441 -15.98 -29.18 28.44
CA THR A 441 -16.06 -29.98 27.21
C THR A 441 -17.20 -30.98 27.21
N ASP A 442 -17.83 -31.24 28.36
CA ASP A 442 -19.04 -32.09 28.45
C ASP A 442 -20.26 -31.42 27.81
N THR A 443 -20.22 -30.09 27.65
CA THR A 443 -21.27 -29.32 26.98
C THR A 443 -21.04 -29.16 25.47
N ALA A 444 -19.90 -29.64 24.95
CA ALA A 444 -19.59 -29.54 23.54
C ALA A 444 -20.41 -30.54 22.73
N THR A 445 -20.94 -30.09 21.60
CA THR A 445 -21.64 -30.93 20.62
C THR A 445 -20.64 -31.43 19.59
N ASP A 446 -20.57 -32.73 19.32
CA ASP A 446 -19.74 -33.22 18.23
C ASP A 446 -20.30 -32.75 16.87
N LEU A 447 -19.47 -32.07 16.08
CA LEU A 447 -19.89 -31.63 14.74
C LEU A 447 -19.79 -32.82 13.77
N PRO A 448 -20.87 -33.19 13.06
CA PRO A 448 -20.79 -34.24 12.07
C PRO A 448 -19.80 -33.88 10.95
N ALA A 449 -19.05 -34.87 10.45
CA ALA A 449 -18.02 -34.66 9.42
C ALA A 449 -18.54 -34.01 8.13
N ALA A 450 -19.84 -34.16 7.83
CA ALA A 450 -20.49 -33.51 6.68
C ALA A 450 -20.60 -31.98 6.81
N HIS A 451 -20.49 -31.44 8.03
CA HIS A 451 -20.63 -30.02 8.37
C HIS A 451 -19.29 -29.36 8.73
N GLY A 452 -18.20 -30.12 8.73
CA GLY A 452 -16.87 -29.60 8.98
C GLY A 452 -15.90 -30.67 9.48
N GLY A 453 -14.62 -30.33 9.46
CA GLY A 453 -13.58 -31.22 9.95
C GLY A 453 -12.19 -30.59 9.92
N LEU A 454 -11.26 -31.25 10.60
CA LEU A 454 -9.83 -30.94 10.56
C LEU A 454 -9.25 -31.46 9.25
N THR A 455 -8.52 -30.62 8.54
CA THR A 455 -7.78 -30.97 7.31
C THR A 455 -6.31 -31.22 7.62
N SER A 456 -5.76 -30.55 8.64
CA SER A 456 -4.40 -30.80 9.13
C SER A 456 -4.32 -30.55 10.62
N THR A 457 -3.68 -31.48 11.33
CA THR A 457 -3.36 -31.43 12.77
C THR A 457 -1.86 -31.32 13.01
N GLY A 458 -1.10 -30.81 12.02
CA GLY A 458 0.34 -30.60 12.12
C GLY A 458 0.72 -29.80 13.37
N SER A 459 1.94 -30.02 13.88
CA SER A 459 2.40 -29.57 15.21
C SER A 459 2.43 -28.04 15.45
N ALA A 460 2.04 -27.22 14.48
CA ALA A 460 2.04 -25.76 14.62
C ALA A 460 0.80 -25.09 13.99
N LEU A 461 0.50 -25.37 12.71
CA LEU A 461 -0.66 -24.83 12.01
C LEU A 461 -1.75 -25.89 11.88
N ILE A 462 -2.89 -25.62 12.50
CA ILE A 462 -4.08 -26.46 12.43
C ILE A 462 -5.02 -25.82 11.42
N THR A 463 -5.54 -26.61 10.49
CA THR A 463 -6.47 -26.11 9.46
C THR A 463 -7.69 -26.98 9.36
N GLY A 464 -8.79 -26.39 8.91
CA GLY A 464 -10.02 -27.11 8.64
C GLY A 464 -11.06 -26.24 7.99
N TRP A 465 -12.29 -26.77 7.96
CA TRP A 465 -13.45 -26.06 7.43
C TRP A 465 -14.70 -26.40 8.24
N THR A 466 -15.72 -25.55 8.13
CA THR A 466 -17.06 -25.82 8.63
C THR A 466 -18.10 -24.90 7.97
N ASP A 467 -19.31 -25.40 7.77
CA ASP A 467 -20.46 -24.60 7.29
C ASP A 467 -21.19 -23.84 8.40
N LEU A 468 -20.75 -23.99 9.67
CA LEU A 468 -21.34 -23.30 10.81
C LEU A 468 -21.09 -21.79 10.80
N HIS A 469 -20.06 -21.29 10.11
CA HIS A 469 -19.57 -19.89 10.23
C HIS A 469 -19.33 -19.46 11.70
N PRO A 470 -18.39 -20.10 12.41
CA PRO A 470 -18.14 -19.81 13.83
C PRO A 470 -17.52 -18.43 14.05
N ASP A 471 -17.79 -17.89 15.25
CA ASP A 471 -17.24 -16.62 15.73
C ASP A 471 -15.71 -16.72 15.90
N CYS A 472 -15.23 -17.87 16.38
CA CYS A 472 -13.81 -18.18 16.52
C CYS A 472 -13.55 -19.69 16.54
N VAL A 473 -12.27 -20.07 16.47
CA VAL A 473 -11.80 -21.42 16.75
C VAL A 473 -10.99 -21.42 18.05
N LEU A 474 -11.23 -22.40 18.92
CA LEU A 474 -10.52 -22.63 20.16
C LEU A 474 -9.69 -23.91 20.07
N VAL A 475 -8.49 -23.90 20.67
CA VAL A 475 -7.65 -25.09 20.79
C VAL A 475 -7.36 -25.34 22.27
N THR A 476 -7.65 -26.55 22.76
CA THR A 476 -7.43 -26.93 24.16
C THR A 476 -6.46 -28.08 24.32
N ASP A 477 -5.82 -28.13 25.50
CA ASP A 477 -5.08 -29.30 25.95
C ASP A 477 -6.00 -30.38 26.57
N SER A 478 -5.39 -31.45 27.08
CA SER A 478 -6.09 -32.55 27.77
C SER A 478 -6.72 -32.16 29.11
N ALA A 479 -6.34 -31.01 29.68
CA ALA A 479 -6.95 -30.45 30.88
C ALA A 479 -8.11 -29.48 30.55
N ASN A 480 -8.53 -29.43 29.27
CA ASN A 480 -9.56 -28.52 28.76
C ASN A 480 -9.21 -27.04 28.93
N VAL A 481 -7.92 -26.70 29.01
CA VAL A 481 -7.44 -25.31 29.05
C VAL A 481 -7.22 -24.81 27.64
N VAL A 482 -7.71 -23.60 27.34
CA VAL A 482 -7.49 -22.92 26.06
C VAL A 482 -6.01 -22.53 25.92
N ILE A 483 -5.29 -23.23 25.06
CA ILE A 483 -3.85 -23.05 24.79
C ILE A 483 -3.59 -22.38 23.43
N GLY A 484 -4.65 -22.09 22.69
CA GLY A 484 -4.59 -21.58 21.34
C GLY A 484 -5.94 -21.14 20.83
N GLY A 485 -5.93 -20.60 19.61
CA GLY A 485 -7.14 -20.18 18.93
C GLY A 485 -6.91 -19.98 17.45
N GLY A 486 -7.96 -19.57 16.75
CA GLY A 486 -7.92 -19.44 15.30
C GLY A 486 -8.86 -18.40 14.73
N ILE A 487 -8.66 -18.17 13.44
CA ILE A 487 -9.39 -17.25 12.60
C ILE A 487 -10.31 -18.03 11.66
N THR A 488 -11.48 -17.49 11.38
CA THR A 488 -12.54 -18.10 10.57
C THR A 488 -12.81 -17.26 9.33
N GLY A 489 -13.72 -17.69 8.45
CA GLY A 489 -14.11 -16.90 7.30
C GLY A 489 -13.04 -16.82 6.20
N LEU A 490 -12.10 -17.78 6.17
CA LEU A 490 -11.01 -17.74 5.22
C LEU A 490 -11.45 -18.19 3.82
N PRO A 491 -10.79 -17.68 2.76
CA PRO A 491 -10.93 -18.25 1.43
C PRO A 491 -10.61 -19.74 1.44
N SER A 492 -11.35 -20.52 0.65
CA SER A 492 -11.18 -21.96 0.65
C SER A 492 -9.85 -22.37 0.02
N PRO A 493 -9.02 -23.20 0.67
CA PRO A 493 -7.79 -23.71 0.08
C PRO A 493 -8.00 -24.97 -0.78
N ALA A 494 -9.19 -25.58 -0.76
CA ALA A 494 -9.44 -26.88 -1.39
C ALA A 494 -10.73 -26.90 -2.24
N PRO A 495 -10.74 -27.66 -3.37
CA PRO A 495 -11.93 -27.84 -4.18
C PRO A 495 -13.10 -28.41 -3.35
N GLY A 496 -14.30 -27.87 -3.55
CA GLY A 496 -15.53 -28.36 -2.90
C GLY A 496 -15.86 -27.75 -1.54
N ILE A 497 -14.95 -27.00 -0.92
CA ILE A 497 -15.24 -26.20 0.28
C ILE A 497 -15.65 -24.79 -0.17
N PRO A 498 -16.85 -24.29 0.21
CA PRO A 498 -17.26 -22.92 -0.10
C PRO A 498 -16.32 -21.87 0.49
N ASP A 499 -16.14 -20.75 -0.22
CA ASP A 499 -15.41 -19.59 0.29
C ASP A 499 -16.04 -19.08 1.60
N GLY A 500 -15.21 -18.78 2.60
CA GLY A 500 -15.67 -18.32 3.91
C GLY A 500 -15.93 -19.45 4.91
N ASN A 501 -15.81 -20.72 4.51
CA ASN A 501 -15.97 -21.86 5.42
C ASN A 501 -14.63 -22.36 5.99
N ALA A 502 -13.50 -21.94 5.43
CA ALA A 502 -12.19 -22.34 5.91
C ALA A 502 -11.79 -21.56 7.18
N TRP A 503 -10.97 -22.20 8.01
CA TRP A 503 -10.41 -21.60 9.21
C TRP A 503 -8.98 -22.10 9.45
N GLN A 504 -8.20 -21.32 10.20
CA GLN A 504 -6.84 -21.66 10.62
C GLN A 504 -6.67 -21.38 12.10
N ALA A 505 -5.96 -22.25 12.82
CA ALA A 505 -5.70 -22.10 14.24
C ALA A 505 -4.26 -22.47 14.59
N THR A 506 -3.82 -22.01 15.76
CA THR A 506 -2.52 -22.37 16.33
C THR A 506 -2.60 -22.46 17.84
N ALA A 507 -1.66 -23.18 18.45
CA ALA A 507 -1.58 -23.41 19.88
C ALA A 507 -0.14 -23.30 20.38
N ARG A 508 0.02 -23.26 21.71
CA ARG A 508 1.33 -23.26 22.36
C ARG A 508 2.15 -24.50 21.95
N PRO A 509 3.45 -24.35 21.65
CA PRO A 509 4.33 -25.48 21.41
C PRO A 509 4.33 -26.48 22.57
N GLY A 510 4.51 -27.78 22.26
CA GLY A 510 4.69 -28.83 23.27
C GLY A 510 3.43 -29.19 24.07
N ALA A 511 2.25 -28.77 23.64
CA ALA A 511 1.00 -28.96 24.38
C ALA A 511 0.42 -30.40 24.38
N GLY A 512 1.10 -31.36 23.76
CA GLY A 512 0.58 -32.73 23.63
C GLY A 512 -0.62 -32.81 22.67
N PRO A 513 -1.46 -33.86 22.78
CA PRO A 513 -2.69 -33.97 21.98
C PRO A 513 -3.62 -32.77 22.23
N VAL A 514 -4.08 -32.14 21.16
CA VAL A 514 -4.97 -30.99 21.22
C VAL A 514 -6.38 -31.36 20.77
N THR A 515 -7.38 -30.69 21.34
CA THR A 515 -8.77 -30.75 20.86
C THR A 515 -9.18 -29.39 20.29
N VAL A 516 -9.90 -29.40 19.18
CA VAL A 516 -10.30 -28.18 18.48
C VAL A 516 -11.82 -28.01 18.56
N TYR A 517 -12.25 -26.78 18.87
CA TYR A 517 -13.64 -26.42 18.97
C TYR A 517 -13.96 -25.22 18.08
N ALA A 518 -15.07 -25.29 17.37
CA ALA A 518 -15.72 -24.12 16.77
C ALA A 518 -16.70 -23.52 17.80
N LEU A 519 -16.59 -22.23 18.07
CA LEU A 519 -17.54 -21.53 18.95
C LEU A 519 -18.50 -20.70 18.08
N GLN A 520 -19.79 -20.94 18.24
CA GLN A 520 -20.83 -20.17 17.55
C GLN A 520 -21.98 -19.89 18.52
N ASN A 521 -22.36 -18.62 18.70
CA ASN A 521 -23.48 -18.23 19.56
C ASN A 521 -23.38 -18.83 20.98
N ASN A 522 -22.18 -18.80 21.58
CA ASN A 522 -21.86 -19.41 22.89
C ASN A 522 -22.04 -20.94 22.97
N ARG A 523 -22.12 -21.64 21.85
CA ARG A 523 -22.14 -23.12 21.80
C ARG A 523 -20.83 -23.65 21.24
N LEU A 524 -20.27 -24.64 21.92
CA LEU A 524 -19.04 -25.33 21.53
C LEU A 524 -19.37 -26.51 20.63
N TYR A 525 -18.74 -26.55 19.46
CA TYR A 525 -18.81 -27.67 18.53
C TYR A 525 -17.44 -28.32 18.43
N ARG A 526 -17.31 -29.59 18.82
CA ARG A 526 -16.05 -30.33 18.70
C ARG A 526 -15.82 -30.70 17.24
N LEU A 527 -14.66 -30.33 16.73
CA LEU A 527 -14.23 -30.66 15.38
C LEU A 527 -13.38 -31.93 15.40
N HIS A 528 -13.68 -32.84 14.48
CA HIS A 528 -12.99 -34.13 14.36
C HIS A 528 -12.13 -34.15 13.10
N GLU A 529 -11.12 -35.02 13.10
CA GLU A 529 -10.32 -35.26 11.90
C GLU A 529 -11.22 -35.81 10.79
N ALA A 530 -11.17 -35.20 9.61
CA ALA A 530 -11.94 -35.69 8.48
C ALA A 530 -11.43 -37.11 8.16
N ALA A 531 -12.35 -38.08 8.08
CA ALA A 531 -11.99 -39.42 7.64
C ALA A 531 -11.28 -39.30 6.27
N PRO A 532 -10.15 -39.99 6.05
CA PRO A 532 -9.48 -39.93 4.77
C PRO A 532 -10.48 -40.32 3.69
N SER A 533 -10.76 -39.39 2.78
CA SER A 533 -11.63 -39.68 1.65
C SER A 533 -11.01 -40.84 0.89
N SER A 534 -11.67 -42.00 0.90
CA SER A 534 -11.29 -43.12 0.05
C SER A 534 -11.49 -42.69 -1.40
N GLY A 535 -10.41 -42.20 -2.01
CA GLY A 535 -10.36 -41.79 -3.41
C GLY A 535 -10.43 -42.98 -4.35
#